data_AF-A0A9W8TPG7-F1
#
_entry.id   AF-A0A9W8TPG7-F1
#
_cell.length_a   1.000
_cell.length_b   1.000
_cell.length_c   1.000
_cell.angle_alpha   90.00
_cell.angle_beta   90.00
_cell.angle_gamma   90.00
#
_symmetry.space_group_name_H-M   'P 1'
#
loop_
_entity.id
_entity.type
_entity.pdbx_description
1 polymer ?
#
loop_
_entity_poly.entity_id
_entity_poly.type
_entity_poly.pdbx_seq_one_letter_code
_entity_poly.pdbx_strand_id
1 'polypeptide(L)'
;MILMFIFYTVALLLIGAANAAQYCDPVTSVCYSETKAGDIYVRLAIPMVEQDPFDILLQLVAPKSAAGWAAVAWGNKMTKNPITLAWANGNSTMVSSRWADTRTPPVPYPAATYKVLKGSTSNATHWTLTAVCSGCASWTADNAKSALNPNDKAAKFAYALSPTPPPQPANNASSISKHTVHASFTLDLAAAKTDKFEEYVSALGSVYKARPY
;
A
#
# COMPACT_ATOMS: atom_id res chain seq x y z
N MET A 1 1.30 -27.08 -61.96
CA MET A 1 0.39 -26.26 -61.13
C MET A 1 0.73 -26.57 -59.67
N ILE A 2 1.59 -25.74 -59.06
CA ILE A 2 2.10 -25.95 -57.69
C ILE A 2 1.27 -25.08 -56.76
N LEU A 3 0.52 -25.69 -55.85
CA LEU A 3 -0.35 -25.02 -54.91
C LEU A 3 0.45 -24.74 -53.62
N MET A 4 0.72 -23.46 -53.34
CA MET A 4 1.47 -23.01 -52.18
C MET A 4 0.49 -22.72 -51.04
N PHE A 5 0.51 -23.54 -49.98
CA PHE A 5 -0.31 -23.31 -48.79
C PHE A 5 0.46 -22.46 -47.78
N ILE A 6 -0.06 -21.27 -47.48
CA ILE A 6 0.43 -20.36 -46.46
C ILE A 6 -0.19 -20.80 -45.12
N PHE A 7 0.64 -21.24 -44.18
CA PHE A 7 0.22 -21.51 -42.81
C PHE A 7 0.31 -20.23 -41.98
N TYR A 8 -0.85 -19.68 -41.58
CA TYR A 8 -0.92 -18.62 -40.57
C TYR A 8 -0.90 -19.26 -39.17
N THR A 9 0.17 -19.04 -38.41
CA THR A 9 0.21 -19.37 -36.99
C THR A 9 -0.56 -18.31 -36.18
N VAL A 10 -1.67 -18.73 -35.57
CA VAL A 10 -2.39 -17.92 -34.58
C VAL A 10 -1.62 -18.01 -33.26
N ALA A 11 -1.05 -16.89 -32.81
CA ALA A 11 -0.46 -16.79 -31.47
C ALA A 11 -1.58 -16.73 -30.43
N LEU A 12 -1.73 -17.79 -29.65
CA LEU A 12 -2.69 -17.86 -28.54
C LEU A 12 -2.12 -17.07 -27.35
N LEU A 13 -2.63 -15.85 -27.11
CA LEU A 13 -2.36 -15.10 -25.89
C LEU A 13 -3.07 -15.80 -24.72
N LEU A 14 -2.30 -16.46 -23.86
CA LEU A 14 -2.75 -16.95 -22.56
C LEU A 14 -3.06 -15.75 -21.66
N ILE A 15 -4.33 -15.33 -21.63
CA ILE A 15 -4.83 -14.43 -20.60
C ILE A 15 -4.98 -15.29 -19.35
N GLY A 16 -3.99 -15.23 -18.45
CA GLY A 16 -4.11 -15.84 -17.13
C GLY A 16 -5.33 -15.26 -16.40
N ALA A 17 -6.13 -16.11 -15.77
CA ALA A 17 -7.27 -15.66 -14.97
C ALA A 17 -6.76 -14.71 -13.86
N ALA A 18 -7.08 -13.43 -13.97
CA ALA A 18 -6.86 -12.50 -12.86
C ALA A 18 -7.75 -12.96 -11.70
N ASN A 19 -7.13 -13.39 -10.60
CA ASN A 19 -7.87 -13.54 -9.34
C ASN A 19 -8.57 -12.21 -9.06
N ALA A 20 -9.83 -12.23 -8.62
CA ALA A 20 -10.64 -11.01 -8.46
C ALA A 20 -10.04 -9.97 -7.48
N ALA A 21 -9.02 -10.37 -6.70
CA ALA A 21 -8.25 -9.50 -5.81
C ALA A 21 -6.92 -8.99 -6.42
N GLN A 22 -6.52 -9.37 -7.63
CA GLN A 22 -5.21 -9.03 -8.18
C GLN A 22 -5.25 -7.78 -9.07
N TYR A 23 -4.43 -6.78 -8.77
CA TYR A 23 -4.24 -5.57 -9.57
C TYR A 23 -2.78 -5.44 -9.98
N CYS A 24 -2.49 -5.34 -11.28
CA CYS A 24 -1.15 -5.03 -11.79
C CYS A 24 -1.11 -3.59 -12.27
N ASP A 25 -0.29 -2.77 -11.60
CA ASP A 25 -0.15 -1.35 -11.90
C ASP A 25 0.54 -1.18 -13.28
N PRO A 26 -0.13 -0.57 -14.27
CA PRO A 26 0.43 -0.42 -15.61
C PRO A 26 1.64 0.53 -15.65
N VAL A 27 1.81 1.40 -14.64
CA VAL A 27 2.92 2.36 -14.57
C VAL A 27 4.16 1.73 -13.97
N THR A 28 3.99 0.89 -12.95
CA THR A 28 5.09 0.31 -12.17
C THR A 28 5.35 -1.16 -12.47
N SER A 29 4.42 -1.83 -13.18
CA SER A 29 4.41 -3.28 -13.44
C SER A 29 4.35 -4.15 -12.17
N VAL A 30 4.09 -3.56 -11.00
CA VAL A 30 3.91 -4.31 -9.76
C VAL A 30 2.50 -4.88 -9.72
N CYS A 31 2.40 -6.19 -9.45
CA CYS A 31 1.13 -6.84 -9.14
C CYS A 31 0.91 -6.91 -7.62
N TYR A 32 -0.28 -6.53 -7.20
CA TYR A 32 -0.74 -6.43 -5.82
C TYR A 32 -1.99 -7.29 -5.60
N SER A 33 -2.23 -7.68 -4.35
CA SER A 33 -3.59 -7.90 -3.86
C SER A 33 -4.24 -6.54 -3.59
N GLU A 34 -5.45 -6.32 -4.05
CA GLU A 34 -6.21 -5.07 -3.99
C GLU A 34 -7.52 -5.25 -3.24
N THR A 35 -7.91 -4.24 -2.48
CA THR A 35 -9.29 -4.03 -2.03
C THR A 35 -9.62 -2.55 -2.01
N LYS A 36 -10.87 -2.22 -2.34
CA LYS A 36 -11.43 -0.89 -2.12
C LYS A 36 -11.95 -0.78 -0.68
N ALA A 37 -11.42 0.17 0.08
CA ALA A 37 -11.81 0.46 1.46
C ALA A 37 -12.46 1.85 1.53
N GLY A 38 -13.79 1.91 1.46
CA GLY A 38 -14.48 3.19 1.28
C GLY A 38 -14.12 3.81 -0.07
N ASP A 39 -13.59 5.03 -0.05
CA ASP A 39 -13.18 5.77 -1.26
C ASP A 39 -11.70 5.58 -1.66
N ILE A 40 -10.94 4.78 -0.90
CA ILE A 40 -9.52 4.53 -1.17
C ILE A 40 -9.29 3.10 -1.68
N TYR A 41 -8.27 2.92 -2.52
CA TYR A 41 -7.76 1.59 -2.88
C TYR A 41 -6.55 1.27 -2.01
N VAL A 42 -6.58 0.12 -1.35
CA VAL A 42 -5.46 -0.44 -0.59
C VAL A 42 -4.92 -1.62 -1.38
N ARG A 43 -3.62 -1.58 -1.69
CA ARG A 43 -2.93 -2.58 -2.51
C ARG A 43 -1.69 -3.05 -1.78
N LEU A 44 -1.55 -4.36 -1.59
CA LEU A 44 -0.41 -4.96 -0.88
C LEU A 44 0.29 -5.99 -1.76
N ALA A 45 1.62 -5.98 -1.71
CA ALA A 45 2.46 -7.10 -2.13
C ALA A 45 3.40 -7.43 -0.97
N ILE A 46 3.64 -8.71 -0.73
CA ILE A 46 4.51 -9.23 0.33
C ILE A 46 5.45 -10.32 -0.24
N PRO A 47 6.61 -10.58 0.37
CA PRO A 47 7.48 -11.67 -0.08
C PRO A 47 6.82 -13.04 0.08
N MET A 48 7.35 -14.06 -0.59
CA MET A 48 6.98 -15.46 -0.38
C MET A 48 7.44 -15.95 1.01
N VAL A 49 6.65 -15.63 2.04
CA VAL A 49 6.87 -16.01 3.44
C VAL A 49 5.68 -16.77 4.02
N GLU A 50 5.95 -17.56 5.06
CA GLU A 50 4.93 -18.34 5.77
C GLU A 50 4.53 -17.74 7.12
N GLN A 51 5.35 -16.84 7.66
CA GLN A 51 5.12 -16.19 8.96
C GLN A 51 5.84 -14.83 9.02
N ASP A 52 5.55 -14.06 10.07
CA ASP A 52 6.26 -12.82 10.38
C ASP A 52 7.70 -13.07 10.88
N PRO A 53 8.61 -12.08 10.80
CA PRO A 53 8.43 -10.75 10.22
C PRO A 53 8.56 -10.73 8.69
N PHE A 54 7.91 -9.77 8.05
CA PHE A 54 8.09 -9.47 6.63
C PHE A 54 7.79 -8.00 6.34
N ASP A 55 8.39 -7.51 5.26
CA ASP A 55 8.13 -6.17 4.74
C ASP A 55 6.89 -6.17 3.86
N ILE A 56 6.22 -5.03 3.78
CA ILE A 56 4.99 -4.86 3.01
C ILE A 56 5.19 -3.75 1.99
N LEU A 57 5.04 -4.07 0.70
CA LEU A 57 4.94 -3.07 -0.36
C LEU A 57 3.48 -2.62 -0.45
N LEU A 58 3.21 -1.42 0.04
CA LEU A 58 1.90 -0.79 0.07
C LEU A 58 1.76 0.19 -1.10
N GLN A 59 0.62 0.14 -1.78
CA GLN A 59 0.11 1.24 -2.57
C GLN A 59 -1.26 1.70 -2.05
N LEU A 60 -1.41 2.99 -1.82
CA LEU A 60 -2.64 3.62 -1.35
C LEU A 60 -3.05 4.69 -2.35
N VAL A 61 -4.21 4.55 -2.99
CA VAL A 61 -4.76 5.53 -3.95
C VAL A 61 -5.99 6.17 -3.35
N ALA A 62 -6.02 7.50 -3.27
CA ALA A 62 -7.08 8.21 -2.59
C ALA A 62 -7.51 9.49 -3.33
N PRO A 63 -8.83 9.76 -3.44
CA PRO A 63 -9.34 11.00 -4.00
C PRO A 63 -9.19 12.15 -3.00
N LYS A 64 -8.64 13.28 -3.44
CA LYS A 64 -8.41 14.47 -2.61
C LYS A 64 -9.69 15.05 -2.01
N SER A 65 -10.82 14.91 -2.70
CA SER A 65 -12.12 15.39 -2.24
C SER A 65 -12.60 14.71 -0.97
N ALA A 66 -12.27 13.43 -0.78
CA ALA A 66 -12.64 12.67 0.43
C ALA A 66 -11.47 12.54 1.40
N ALA A 67 -10.24 12.48 0.90
CA ALA A 67 -9.04 12.19 1.66
C ALA A 67 -7.98 13.28 1.46
N GLY A 68 -8.07 14.36 2.24
CA GLY A 68 -6.92 15.23 2.53
C GLY A 68 -5.82 14.46 3.28
N TRP A 69 -6.20 13.47 4.09
CA TRP A 69 -5.35 12.37 4.53
C TRP A 69 -6.15 11.06 4.58
N ALA A 70 -5.45 9.94 4.47
CA ALA A 70 -6.01 8.60 4.74
C ALA A 70 -5.03 7.75 5.55
N ALA A 71 -5.56 6.77 6.27
CA ALA A 71 -4.80 5.87 7.10
C ALA A 71 -5.26 4.41 6.97
N VAL A 72 -4.32 3.49 7.19
CA VAL A 72 -4.55 2.06 7.35
C VAL A 72 -3.99 1.65 8.70
N ALA A 73 -4.81 1.05 9.55
CA ALA A 73 -4.40 0.45 10.80
C ALA A 73 -4.25 -1.07 10.62
N TRP A 74 -3.03 -1.56 10.83
CA TRP A 74 -2.64 -2.93 10.49
C TRP A 74 -3.29 -3.97 11.41
N GLY A 75 -3.71 -3.58 12.60
CA GLY A 75 -4.36 -4.45 13.60
C GLY A 75 -5.89 -4.37 13.64
N ASN A 76 -6.55 -3.95 12.55
CA ASN A 76 -8.03 -3.84 12.44
C ASN A 76 -8.70 -2.87 13.44
N LYS A 77 -7.94 -2.03 14.12
CA LYS A 77 -8.47 -1.08 15.10
C LYS A 77 -7.56 0.14 15.19
N MET A 78 -8.04 1.24 15.74
CA MET A 78 -7.21 2.45 15.88
C MET A 78 -6.07 2.28 16.89
N THR A 79 -6.28 1.52 17.96
CA THR A 79 -5.37 1.52 19.10
C THR A 79 -4.45 0.30 19.11
N LYS A 80 -3.26 0.44 19.70
CA LYS A 80 -2.38 -0.69 20.03
C LYS A 80 -1.93 -1.50 18.81
N ASN A 81 -1.70 -0.85 17.68
CA ASN A 81 -1.11 -1.42 16.47
C ASN A 81 -0.51 -0.29 15.60
N PRO A 82 0.41 -0.62 14.67
CA PRO A 82 0.95 0.35 13.73
C PRO A 82 -0.16 0.92 12.84
N ILE A 83 -0.03 2.20 12.51
CA ILE A 83 -0.92 2.91 11.60
C ILE A 83 -0.07 3.55 10.52
N THR A 84 -0.32 3.20 9.27
CA THR A 84 0.16 3.98 8.12
C THR A 84 -0.77 5.18 7.97
N LEU A 85 -0.24 6.41 8.05
CA LEU A 85 -0.97 7.63 7.73
C LEU A 85 -0.31 8.32 6.55
N ALA A 86 -1.07 8.73 5.55
CA ALA A 86 -0.54 9.31 4.33
C ALA A 86 -1.40 10.44 3.78
N TRP A 87 -0.78 11.34 3.02
CA TRP A 87 -1.43 12.48 2.40
C TRP A 87 -0.59 13.03 1.23
N ALA A 88 -1.19 13.89 0.42
CA ALA A 88 -0.52 14.61 -0.65
C ALA A 88 0.47 15.66 -0.11
N ASN A 89 1.68 15.70 -0.66
CA ASN A 89 2.67 16.75 -0.38
C ASN A 89 3.27 17.24 -1.71
N GLY A 90 2.76 18.37 -2.21
CA GLY A 90 3.08 18.85 -3.56
C GLY A 90 2.67 17.82 -4.63
N ASN A 91 3.63 17.44 -5.47
CA ASN A 91 3.44 16.45 -6.56
C ASN A 91 3.72 15.00 -6.12
N SER A 92 4.06 14.78 -4.85
CA SER A 92 4.31 13.45 -4.26
C SER A 92 3.39 13.24 -3.05
N THR A 93 3.71 12.25 -2.22
CA THR A 93 3.00 11.94 -0.99
C THR A 93 3.94 11.88 0.20
N MET A 94 3.42 12.23 1.35
CA MET A 94 4.05 12.02 2.65
C MET A 94 3.43 10.80 3.31
N VAL A 95 4.26 10.03 4.02
CA VAL A 95 3.83 8.93 4.89
C VAL A 95 4.33 9.16 6.30
N SER A 96 3.54 8.76 7.27
CA SER A 96 3.83 8.86 8.68
C SER A 96 3.49 7.55 9.37
N SER A 97 4.47 7.01 10.09
CA SER A 97 4.28 5.88 10.97
C SER A 97 3.67 6.36 12.29
N ARG A 98 2.52 5.82 12.67
CA ARG A 98 1.76 6.27 13.83
C ARG A 98 1.33 5.13 14.74
N TRP A 99 1.10 5.47 16.01
CA TRP A 99 0.55 4.59 17.05
C TRP A 99 -0.37 5.38 17.96
N ALA A 100 -1.40 4.73 18.48
CA ALA A 100 -2.27 5.30 19.51
C ALA A 100 -2.51 4.28 20.63
N ASP A 101 -2.24 4.65 21.87
CA ASP A 101 -2.55 3.78 23.02
C ASP A 101 -4.04 3.81 23.37
N THR A 102 -4.68 4.95 23.15
CA THR A 102 -6.11 5.17 23.39
C THR A 102 -6.73 5.89 22.19
N ARG A 103 -8.03 6.23 22.24
CA ARG A 103 -8.72 6.94 21.15
C ARG A 103 -8.39 8.44 21.11
N THR A 104 -7.12 8.77 21.23
CA THR A 104 -6.53 10.11 21.09
C THR A 104 -5.77 10.20 19.77
N PRO A 105 -5.41 11.42 19.30
CA PRO A 105 -4.60 11.57 18.09
C PRO A 105 -3.35 10.67 18.11
N PRO A 106 -3.12 9.86 17.05
CA PRO A 106 -1.94 9.01 16.98
C PRO A 106 -0.63 9.81 16.95
N VAL A 107 0.36 9.33 17.68
CA VAL A 107 1.72 9.91 17.77
C VAL A 107 2.69 9.14 16.87
N PRO A 108 3.86 9.71 16.51
CA PRO A 108 4.88 9.00 15.73
C PRO A 108 5.28 7.64 16.34
N TYR A 109 5.42 6.62 15.50
CA TYR A 109 5.77 5.25 15.89
C TYR A 109 7.07 4.80 15.21
N PRO A 110 8.21 4.77 15.91
CA PRO A 110 9.51 4.54 15.28
C PRO A 110 9.79 3.08 14.91
N ALA A 111 9.06 2.11 15.48
CA ALA A 111 9.30 0.69 15.24
C ALA A 111 8.71 0.15 13.92
N ALA A 112 7.93 0.97 13.21
CA ALA A 112 7.64 0.75 11.80
C ALA A 112 8.19 1.91 10.97
N THR A 113 8.93 1.61 9.91
CA THR A 113 9.59 2.59 9.05
C THR A 113 9.11 2.44 7.61
N TYR A 114 9.14 3.55 6.87
CA TYR A 114 8.65 3.59 5.51
C TYR A 114 9.70 4.20 4.59
N LYS A 115 9.94 3.55 3.46
CA LYS A 115 10.65 4.13 2.32
C LYS A 115 9.63 4.45 1.24
N VAL A 116 9.44 5.74 0.97
CA VAL A 116 8.60 6.21 -0.15
C VAL A 116 9.31 5.89 -1.45
N LEU A 117 8.58 5.28 -2.39
CA LEU A 117 9.10 4.77 -3.66
C LEU A 117 8.49 5.50 -4.86
N LYS A 118 9.06 5.25 -6.04
CA LYS A 118 8.49 5.68 -7.32
C LYS A 118 7.04 5.17 -7.44
N GLY A 119 6.18 5.98 -8.06
CA GLY A 119 4.73 5.77 -8.11
C GLY A 119 3.98 6.60 -7.05
N SER A 120 4.70 7.10 -6.03
CA SER A 120 4.18 8.11 -5.13
C SER A 120 3.96 9.44 -5.84
N THR A 121 2.71 9.84 -6.02
CA THR A 121 2.33 11.00 -6.85
C THR A 121 1.10 11.71 -6.29
N SER A 122 0.91 12.96 -6.68
CA SER A 122 -0.27 13.76 -6.34
C SER A 122 -0.61 14.67 -7.53
N ASN A 123 -1.88 14.65 -7.95
CA ASN A 123 -2.41 15.47 -9.04
C ASN A 123 -3.66 16.23 -8.59
N ALA A 124 -4.45 16.79 -9.51
CA ALA A 124 -5.62 17.59 -9.16
C ALA A 124 -6.72 16.80 -8.41
N THR A 125 -6.86 15.49 -8.67
CA THR A 125 -7.99 14.70 -8.19
C THR A 125 -7.58 13.63 -7.18
N HIS A 126 -6.37 13.07 -7.29
CA HIS A 126 -5.91 11.95 -6.48
C HIS A 126 -4.50 12.16 -5.96
N TRP A 127 -4.18 11.41 -4.92
CA TRP A 127 -2.81 11.11 -4.55
C TRP A 127 -2.64 9.59 -4.40
N THR A 128 -1.43 9.14 -4.72
CA THR A 128 -1.00 7.75 -4.61
C THR A 128 0.23 7.72 -3.76
N LEU A 129 0.23 6.94 -2.67
CA LEU A 129 1.44 6.56 -1.96
C LEU A 129 1.86 5.19 -2.47
N THR A 130 3.13 5.03 -2.84
CA THR A 130 3.79 3.72 -3.01
C THR A 130 4.97 3.67 -2.06
N ALA A 131 4.97 2.75 -1.10
CA ALA A 131 6.04 2.65 -0.11
C ALA A 131 6.25 1.21 0.35
N VAL A 132 7.50 0.86 0.69
CA VAL A 132 7.78 -0.34 1.47
C VAL A 132 7.74 0.03 2.95
N CYS A 133 7.02 -0.76 3.74
CA CYS A 133 7.01 -0.68 5.19
C CYS A 133 7.75 -1.85 5.80
N SER A 134 8.73 -1.56 6.65
CA SER A 134 9.35 -2.53 7.54
C SER A 134 8.78 -2.37 8.95
N GLY A 135 8.42 -3.47 9.61
CA GLY A 135 7.82 -3.44 10.97
C GLY A 135 6.30 -3.18 11.01
N CYS A 136 5.62 -3.15 9.87
CA CYS A 136 4.15 -3.09 9.83
C CYS A 136 3.47 -4.44 10.10
N ALA A 137 4.14 -5.55 9.74
CA ALA A 137 3.56 -6.89 9.82
C ALA A 137 3.55 -7.50 11.23
N SER A 138 4.29 -6.92 12.18
CA SER A 138 4.32 -7.38 13.57
C SER A 138 4.57 -6.21 14.53
N TRP A 139 4.01 -6.31 15.73
CA TRP A 139 4.14 -5.28 16.76
C TRP A 139 3.91 -5.87 18.15
N THR A 140 4.33 -5.14 19.17
CA THR A 140 4.06 -5.49 20.57
C THR A 140 3.15 -4.44 21.18
N ALA A 141 2.05 -4.89 21.79
CA ALA A 141 1.16 -4.07 22.58
C ALA A 141 0.88 -4.75 23.90
N ASP A 142 0.90 -4.01 25.01
CA ASP A 142 0.53 -4.52 26.33
C ASP A 142 1.30 -5.82 26.70
N ASN A 143 2.60 -5.84 26.36
CA ASN A 143 3.53 -6.97 26.51
C ASN A 143 3.18 -8.24 25.72
N ALA A 144 2.27 -8.14 24.74
CA ALA A 144 1.92 -9.23 23.83
C ALA A 144 2.30 -8.90 22.40
N LYS A 145 2.99 -9.83 21.73
CA LYS A 145 3.27 -9.75 20.30
C LYS A 145 1.98 -10.02 19.51
N SER A 146 1.71 -9.21 18.51
CA SER A 146 0.71 -9.43 17.48
C SER A 146 1.39 -9.37 16.11
N ALA A 147 0.87 -10.13 15.15
CA ALA A 147 1.39 -10.15 13.80
C ALA A 147 0.29 -10.48 12.78
N LEU A 148 0.52 -10.07 11.54
CA LEU A 148 -0.28 -10.49 10.40
C LEU A 148 0.05 -11.93 10.04
N ASN A 149 -0.97 -12.71 9.69
CA ASN A 149 -0.79 -14.02 9.09
C ASN A 149 -0.71 -13.87 7.55
N PRO A 150 0.45 -14.08 6.91
CA PRO A 150 0.61 -13.90 5.46
C PRO A 150 -0.21 -14.90 4.63
N ASN A 151 -0.76 -15.95 5.25
CA ASN A 151 -1.61 -16.95 4.62
C ASN A 151 -3.12 -16.66 4.74
N ASP A 152 -3.50 -15.55 5.37
CA ASP A 152 -4.91 -15.19 5.54
C ASP A 152 -5.53 -14.67 4.23
N LYS A 153 -6.60 -15.33 3.78
CA LYS A 153 -7.36 -14.96 2.57
C LYS A 153 -8.34 -13.81 2.80
N ALA A 154 -8.54 -13.41 4.05
CA ALA A 154 -9.41 -12.32 4.45
C ALA A 154 -8.83 -11.58 5.67
N ALA A 155 -7.56 -11.19 5.58
CA ALA A 155 -6.87 -10.46 6.63
C ALA A 155 -7.63 -9.15 6.94
N LYS A 156 -7.93 -8.93 8.22
CA LYS A 156 -8.73 -7.79 8.68
C LYS A 156 -7.85 -6.58 8.97
N PHE A 157 -8.25 -5.44 8.45
CA PHE A 157 -7.62 -4.15 8.64
C PHE A 157 -8.68 -3.09 8.92
N ALA A 158 -8.26 -1.91 9.37
CA ALA A 158 -9.14 -0.75 9.45
C ALA A 158 -8.57 0.40 8.62
N TYR A 159 -9.46 1.23 8.07
CA TYR A 159 -9.08 2.46 7.40
C TYR A 159 -9.77 3.65 8.03
N ALA A 160 -9.19 4.82 7.82
CA ALA A 160 -9.77 6.10 8.20
C ALA A 160 -9.37 7.18 7.20
N LEU A 161 -10.24 8.16 6.95
CA LEU A 161 -9.94 9.30 6.09
C LEU A 161 -10.63 10.58 6.56
N SER A 162 -10.09 11.71 6.12
CA SER A 162 -10.67 13.05 6.33
C SER A 162 -10.37 13.92 5.12
N PRO A 163 -11.31 14.78 4.67
CA PRO A 163 -11.07 15.69 3.56
C PRO A 163 -10.09 16.83 3.91
N THR A 164 -9.86 17.09 5.20
CA THR A 164 -8.96 18.15 5.65
C THR A 164 -7.52 17.66 5.68
N PRO A 165 -6.60 18.19 4.84
CA PRO A 165 -5.19 17.81 4.87
C PRO A 165 -4.50 18.27 6.17
N PRO A 166 -3.37 17.65 6.55
CA PRO A 166 -2.57 18.11 7.67
C PRO A 166 -2.08 19.55 7.46
N PRO A 167 -1.98 20.39 8.53
CA PRO A 167 -1.58 21.80 8.41
C PRO A 167 -0.11 21.98 7.99
N GLN A 168 0.72 20.94 8.15
CA GLN A 168 2.13 20.96 7.73
C GLN A 168 2.41 19.74 6.84
N PRO A 169 2.03 19.77 5.56
CA PRO A 169 2.08 18.58 4.70
C PRO A 169 3.50 18.04 4.46
N ALA A 170 4.54 18.88 4.63
CA ALA A 170 5.94 18.47 4.54
C ALA A 170 6.51 17.89 5.85
N ASN A 171 5.75 17.88 6.94
CA ASN A 171 6.17 17.34 8.23
C ASN A 171 5.46 16.00 8.50
N ASN A 172 6.21 14.88 8.48
CA ASN A 172 5.61 13.57 8.77
C ASN A 172 5.06 13.47 10.22
N ALA A 173 5.44 14.35 11.13
CA ALA A 173 4.90 14.46 12.48
C ALA A 173 3.74 15.46 12.61
N SER A 174 3.25 16.04 11.50
CA SER A 174 2.14 17.01 11.51
C SER A 174 0.92 16.50 12.30
N SER A 175 0.21 17.40 12.97
CA SER A 175 -1.08 17.07 13.56
C SER A 175 -2.09 16.72 12.47
N ILE A 176 -3.14 15.98 12.85
CA ILE A 176 -4.25 15.67 11.96
C ILE A 176 -5.58 15.99 12.64
N SER A 177 -6.57 16.33 11.83
CA SER A 177 -7.97 16.35 12.26
C SER A 177 -8.44 14.93 12.58
N LYS A 178 -9.56 14.81 13.29
CA LYS A 178 -10.26 13.52 13.43
C LYS A 178 -10.79 13.08 12.06
N HIS A 179 -10.77 11.77 11.79
CA HIS A 179 -11.38 11.22 10.59
C HIS A 179 -12.89 11.50 10.54
N THR A 180 -13.40 11.76 9.34
CA THR A 180 -14.84 11.83 9.07
C THR A 180 -15.42 10.46 8.73
N VAL A 181 -14.61 9.57 8.14
CA VAL A 181 -14.98 8.19 7.79
C VAL A 181 -13.95 7.22 8.35
N HIS A 182 -14.43 6.11 8.91
CA HIS A 182 -13.60 4.98 9.34
C HIS A 182 -14.43 3.70 9.34
N ALA A 183 -13.81 2.58 8.97
CA ALA A 183 -14.42 1.26 9.04
C ALA A 183 -13.35 0.16 8.94
N SER A 184 -13.75 -1.09 9.17
CA SER A 184 -12.93 -2.25 8.87
C SER A 184 -13.05 -2.65 7.39
N PHE A 185 -12.02 -3.29 6.87
CA PHE A 185 -12.03 -3.96 5.56
C PHE A 185 -11.22 -5.26 5.64
N THR A 186 -11.38 -6.12 4.65
CA THR A 186 -10.58 -7.35 4.50
C THR A 186 -9.80 -7.30 3.21
N LEU A 187 -8.61 -7.88 3.19
CA LEU A 187 -7.81 -8.06 1.97
C LEU A 187 -7.22 -9.48 1.96
N ASP A 188 -7.16 -10.10 0.79
CA ASP A 188 -6.55 -11.41 0.61
C ASP A 188 -5.02 -11.28 0.65
N LEU A 189 -4.44 -11.45 1.84
CA LEU A 189 -3.00 -11.29 2.07
C LEU A 189 -2.23 -12.49 1.50
N ALA A 190 -2.86 -13.67 1.44
CA ALA A 190 -2.29 -14.83 0.75
C ALA A 190 -2.07 -14.55 -0.74
N ALA A 191 -3.01 -13.86 -1.40
CA ALA A 191 -2.88 -13.42 -2.79
C ALA A 191 -1.87 -12.27 -2.99
N ALA A 192 -1.40 -11.64 -1.92
CA ALA A 192 -0.38 -10.58 -1.98
C ALA A 192 1.05 -11.15 -2.09
N LYS A 193 1.25 -12.46 -1.89
CA LYS A 193 2.57 -13.08 -1.94
C LYS A 193 3.15 -13.08 -3.35
N THR A 194 4.42 -12.72 -3.48
CA THR A 194 5.15 -12.67 -4.74
C THR A 194 6.61 -13.06 -4.55
N ASP A 195 7.16 -13.80 -5.52
CA ASP A 195 8.59 -14.11 -5.63
C ASP A 195 9.41 -12.91 -6.16
N LYS A 196 8.73 -11.91 -6.73
CA LYS A 196 9.34 -10.68 -7.28
C LYS A 196 9.43 -9.53 -6.28
N PHE A 197 9.22 -9.76 -4.98
CA PHE A 197 9.13 -8.68 -3.99
C PHE A 197 10.37 -7.77 -4.02
N GLU A 198 11.57 -8.36 -3.97
CA GLU A 198 12.83 -7.59 -4.00
C GLU A 198 13.06 -6.88 -5.34
N GLU A 199 12.62 -7.49 -6.45
CA GLU A 199 12.67 -6.88 -7.78
C GLU A 199 11.77 -5.63 -7.83
N TYR A 200 10.53 -5.74 -7.34
CA TYR A 200 9.60 -4.62 -7.26
C TYR A 200 10.16 -3.48 -6.39
N VAL A 201 10.64 -3.79 -5.18
CA VAL A 201 11.22 -2.77 -4.28
C VAL A 201 12.45 -2.11 -4.91
N SER A 202 13.31 -2.87 -5.57
CA SER A 202 14.52 -2.36 -6.23
C SER A 202 14.19 -1.49 -7.44
N ALA A 203 13.26 -1.92 -8.29
CA ALA A 203 12.83 -1.18 -9.49
C ALA A 203 12.18 0.16 -9.12
N LEU A 204 11.43 0.21 -8.01
CA LEU A 204 10.78 1.42 -7.52
C LEU A 204 11.68 2.29 -6.64
N GLY A 205 12.68 1.70 -6.00
CA GLY A 205 13.65 2.37 -5.14
C GLY A 205 14.86 2.95 -5.87
N SER A 206 15.12 2.48 -7.10
CA SER A 206 16.15 3.05 -7.97
C SER A 206 15.68 4.40 -8.49
N VAL A 207 16.12 5.48 -7.84
CA VAL A 207 16.10 6.80 -8.47
C VAL A 207 16.91 6.67 -9.76
N TYR A 208 16.26 6.85 -10.90
CA TYR A 208 16.92 6.93 -12.20
C TYR A 208 17.98 8.05 -12.14
N LYS A 209 19.25 7.70 -11.89
CA LYS A 209 20.38 8.51 -12.33
C LYS A 209 20.65 8.14 -13.79
N ALA A 210 19.90 8.73 -14.69
CA ALA A 210 20.31 8.85 -16.08
C ALA A 210 19.79 10.21 -16.57
N ARG A 211 20.54 11.05 -17.29
CA ARG A 211 21.91 11.13 -17.88
C ARG A 211 22.06 12.64 -18.28
N PRO A 212 23.14 13.21 -18.87
CA PRO A 212 24.14 12.59 -19.74
C PRO A 212 25.60 13.10 -19.59
N TYR A 213 26.47 12.53 -20.45
CA TYR A 213 27.82 12.90 -20.91
C TYR A 213 28.56 14.04 -20.23
#